data_AF-A0A5D0SAX5-F1
#
_entry.id   AF-A0A5D0SAX5-F1
#
_cell.length_a   1.000
_cell.length_b   1.000
_cell.length_c   1.000
_cell.angle_alpha   90.00
_cell.angle_beta   90.00
_cell.angle_gamma   90.00
#
_symmetry.space_group_name_H-M   'P 1'
#
loop_
_entity.id
_entity.type
_entity.pdbx_description
1 polymer ?
#
loop_
_entity_poly.entity_id
_entity_poly.type
_entity_poly.pdbx_seq_one_letter_code
_entity_poly.pdbx_strand_id
1 'polypeptide(L)'
;MTLDEPKRRSRIRFGHPSRMAPETREITLLIVGHFMLFALAMSHDEIVAELVADGWILARYGERFELLIGLVLFLCWSGLTLRLAGIINHARVEK
;
A
#
# COMPACT_ATOMS: atom_id res chain seq x y z
N MET A 1 31.36 27.77 -29.41
CA MET A 1 31.56 27.76 -27.95
C MET A 1 30.29 27.19 -27.34
N THR A 2 30.25 25.88 -27.16
CA THR A 2 29.05 25.13 -26.73
C THR A 2 29.00 25.14 -25.21
N LEU A 3 27.92 25.72 -24.65
CA LEU A 3 27.67 25.72 -23.22
C LEU A 3 27.10 24.34 -22.85
N ASP A 4 27.92 23.50 -22.23
CA ASP A 4 27.49 22.25 -21.61
C ASP A 4 26.61 22.57 -20.39
N GLU A 5 25.31 22.30 -20.49
CA GLU A 5 24.43 22.28 -19.31
C GLU A 5 24.74 21.06 -18.44
N PRO A 6 24.96 21.24 -17.12
CA PRO A 6 25.18 20.10 -16.24
C PRO A 6 23.86 19.35 -16.02
N LYS A 7 23.72 18.24 -16.75
CA LYS A 7 22.67 17.23 -16.60
C LYS A 7 22.56 16.82 -15.13
N ARG A 8 21.54 17.33 -14.42
CA ARG A 8 21.30 17.13 -12.99
C ARG A 8 21.06 15.63 -12.72
N ARG A 9 22.14 14.90 -12.41
CA ARG A 9 22.04 13.49 -12.00
C ARG A 9 21.35 13.44 -10.64
N SER A 10 20.04 13.18 -10.66
CA SER A 10 19.27 12.76 -9.51
C SER A 10 19.92 11.50 -8.92
N ARG A 11 20.77 11.68 -7.90
CA ARG A 11 21.32 10.59 -7.10
C ARG A 11 20.17 10.00 -6.30
N ILE A 12 19.62 8.89 -6.78
CA ILE A 12 18.65 8.11 -6.03
C ILE A 12 19.39 7.58 -4.79
N ARG A 13 19.07 8.17 -3.64
CA ARG A 13 19.77 7.92 -2.38
C ARG A 13 18.99 6.87 -1.59
N PHE A 14 19.31 5.60 -1.83
CA PHE A 14 18.83 4.50 -1.00
C PHE A 14 19.62 4.48 0.31
N GLY A 15 18.92 4.59 1.44
CA GLY A 15 19.53 4.44 2.76
C GLY A 15 18.83 5.27 3.85
N HIS A 16 18.10 4.56 4.71
CA HIS A 16 17.41 5.03 5.92
C HIS A 16 16.08 5.81 5.71
N PRO A 17 14.93 5.32 6.21
CA PRO A 17 13.62 5.99 6.07
C PRO A 17 13.57 7.41 6.65
N SER A 18 14.43 7.74 7.62
CA SER A 18 14.56 9.08 8.18
C SER A 18 15.26 10.09 7.26
N ARG A 19 15.84 9.64 6.13
CA ARG A 19 16.60 10.49 5.19
C ARG A 19 15.99 10.54 3.79
N MET A 20 14.82 9.92 3.59
CA MET A 20 14.07 10.05 2.33
C MET A 20 13.47 11.45 2.23
N ALA A 21 13.50 12.02 1.02
CA ALA A 21 12.68 13.20 0.73
C ALA A 21 11.21 12.88 1.05
N PRO A 22 10.42 13.85 1.56
CA PRO A 22 9.05 13.61 2.00
C PRO A 22 8.19 12.87 0.96
N GLU A 23 8.34 13.23 -0.31
CA GLU A 23 7.68 12.60 -1.46
C GLU A 23 8.07 11.13 -1.66
N THR A 24 9.37 10.81 -1.56
CA THR A 24 9.85 9.42 -1.69
C THR A 24 9.38 8.56 -0.52
N ARG A 25 9.29 9.14 0.68
CA ARG A 25 8.77 8.46 1.87
C ARG A 25 7.28 8.13 1.71
N GLU A 26 6.47 9.07 1.24
CA GLU A 26 5.04 8.85 1.00
C GLU A 26 4.81 7.72 -0.02
N ILE A 27 5.50 7.76 -1.17
CA ILE A 27 5.40 6.71 -2.19
C ILE A 27 5.85 5.35 -1.64
N THR A 28 6.96 5.31 -0.90
CA THR A 28 7.46 4.06 -0.31
C THR A 28 6.46 3.47 0.68
N LEU A 29 5.88 4.31 1.56
CA LEU A 29 4.86 3.86 2.52
C LEU A 29 3.59 3.37 1.82
N LEU A 30 3.17 4.03 0.74
CA LEU A 30 2.04 3.57 -0.08
C LEU A 30 2.32 2.20 -0.68
N ILE A 31 3.51 1.98 -1.26
CA ILE A 31 3.89 0.70 -1.85
C ILE A 31 3.94 -0.39 -0.78
N VAL A 32 4.60 -0.13 0.35
CA VAL A 32 4.67 -1.08 1.47
C VAL A 32 3.27 -1.40 2.00
N GLY A 33 2.40 -0.40 2.13
CA GLY A 33 1.01 -0.58 2.53
C GLY A 33 0.24 -1.48 1.56
N HIS A 34 0.42 -1.34 0.25
CA HIS A 34 -0.18 -2.26 -0.73
C HIS A 34 0.33 -3.69 -0.51
N PHE A 35 1.64 -3.91 -0.39
CA PHE A 35 2.16 -5.25 -0.16
C PHE A 35 1.63 -5.88 1.14
N MET A 36 1.51 -5.11 2.22
CA MET A 36 0.93 -5.58 3.48
C MET A 36 -0.54 -5.96 3.32
N LEU A 37 -1.36 -5.10 2.69
CA LEU A 37 -2.77 -5.42 2.43
C LEU A 37 -2.94 -6.61 1.49
N PHE A 38 -2.07 -6.75 0.49
CA PHE A 38 -2.08 -7.89 -0.41
C PHE A 38 -1.78 -9.20 0.32
N ALA A 39 -0.74 -9.21 1.15
CA ALA A 39 -0.40 -10.37 1.97
C ALA A 39 -1.56 -10.73 2.91
N LEU A 40 -2.15 -9.73 3.57
CA LEU A 40 -3.29 -9.94 4.48
C LEU A 40 -4.54 -10.44 3.73
N ALA A 41 -4.77 -9.96 2.51
CA ALA A 41 -5.86 -10.44 1.66
C ALA A 41 -5.64 -11.87 1.16
N MET A 42 -4.39 -12.30 0.94
CA MET A 42 -4.12 -13.70 0.61
C MET A 42 -4.39 -14.67 1.75
N SER A 43 -4.28 -14.22 3.02
CA SER A 43 -4.41 -15.08 4.20
C SER A 43 -5.69 -14.85 5.02
N HIS A 44 -6.61 -14.00 4.55
CA HIS A 44 -7.75 -13.56 5.39
C HIS A 44 -8.75 -14.68 5.68
N ASP A 45 -8.91 -15.63 4.75
CA ASP A 45 -9.73 -16.82 4.91
C ASP A 45 -9.17 -17.75 5.98
N GLU A 46 -7.86 -18.00 5.98
CA GLU A 46 -7.15 -18.77 7.00
C GLU A 46 -7.26 -18.11 8.38
N ILE A 47 -7.13 -16.77 8.45
CA ILE A 47 -7.32 -16.02 9.70
C ILE A 47 -8.74 -16.19 10.24
N VAL A 48 -9.77 -16.15 9.38
CA VAL A 48 -11.16 -16.34 9.82
C VAL A 48 -11.41 -17.77 10.26
N ALA A 49 -10.84 -18.75 9.56
CA ALA A 49 -10.93 -20.15 9.95
C ALA A 49 -10.33 -20.38 11.35
N GLU A 50 -9.14 -19.83 11.62
CA GLU A 50 -8.49 -19.92 12.93
C GLU A 50 -9.33 -19.25 14.04
N LEU A 51 -9.90 -18.07 13.76
CA LEU A 51 -10.78 -17.37 14.71
C LEU A 51 -12.06 -18.16 15.04
N VAL A 52 -12.59 -18.91 14.08
CA VAL A 52 -13.72 -19.82 14.30
C VAL A 52 -13.27 -21.04 15.10
N ALA A 53 -12.10 -21.60 14.78
CA ALA A 53 -11.54 -22.76 15.48
C ALA A 53 -11.27 -22.48 16.96
N ASP A 54 -10.72 -21.31 17.27
CA ASP A 54 -10.47 -20.84 18.63
C ASP A 54 -11.74 -20.42 19.40
N GLY A 55 -12.90 -20.42 18.72
CA GLY A 55 -14.19 -20.10 19.33
C GLY A 55 -14.46 -18.60 19.53
N TRP A 56 -13.64 -17.72 18.97
CA TRP A 56 -13.88 -16.27 18.97
C TRP A 56 -15.07 -15.89 18.10
N ILE A 57 -15.30 -16.63 17.02
CA ILE A 57 -16.43 -16.45 16.10
C ILE A 57 -17.25 -17.73 16.07
N LEU A 58 -18.58 -17.63 16.24
CA LEU A 58 -19.46 -18.77 16.03
C LEU A 58 -19.38 -19.21 14.56
N ALA A 59 -19.21 -20.51 14.31
CA ALA A 59 -19.11 -21.09 12.97
C ALA A 59 -20.24 -20.65 12.00
N ARG A 60 -21.47 -20.45 12.50
CA ARG A 60 -22.61 -19.96 11.70
C ARG A 60 -22.42 -18.56 11.10
N TYR A 61 -21.46 -17.79 11.62
CA TYR A 61 -21.13 -16.44 11.15
C TYR A 61 -19.78 -16.37 10.44
N GLY A 62 -19.01 -17.46 10.35
CA GLY A 62 -17.67 -17.46 9.76
C GLY A 62 -17.64 -16.86 8.36
N GLU A 63 -18.49 -17.36 7.46
CA GLU A 63 -18.62 -16.85 6.09
C GLU A 63 -18.95 -15.34 6.04
N ARG A 64 -19.82 -14.86 6.93
CA ARG A 64 -20.16 -13.42 6.98
C ARG A 64 -18.98 -12.57 7.44
N PHE A 65 -18.19 -13.09 8.37
CA PHE A 65 -16.98 -12.42 8.84
C PHE A 65 -15.89 -12.42 7.78
N GLU A 66 -15.73 -13.50 7.02
CA GLU A 66 -14.84 -13.56 5.86
C GLU A 66 -15.18 -12.48 4.84
N LEU A 67 -16.45 -12.39 4.44
CA LEU A 67 -16.92 -11.35 3.52
C LEU A 67 -16.71 -9.94 4.07
N LEU A 68 -16.95 -9.73 5.36
CA LEU A 68 -16.74 -8.44 6.01
C LEU A 68 -15.25 -8.04 5.98
N ILE A 69 -14.36 -8.96 6.33
CA ILE A 69 -12.91 -8.72 6.33
C ILE A 69 -12.43 -8.47 4.90
N GLY A 70 -12.86 -9.29 3.94
CA GLY A 70 -12.56 -9.09 2.52
C GLY A 70 -13.01 -7.73 2.01
N LEU A 71 -14.22 -7.28 2.39
CA LEU A 71 -14.72 -5.95 2.04
C LEU A 71 -13.87 -4.83 2.64
N VAL A 72 -13.50 -4.94 3.92
CA VAL A 72 -12.64 -3.95 4.58
C VAL A 72 -11.27 -3.88 3.91
N LEU A 73 -10.66 -5.02 3.60
CA LEU A 73 -9.37 -5.09 2.89
C LEU A 73 -9.47 -4.47 1.50
N PHE A 74 -10.55 -4.75 0.77
CA PHE A 74 -10.80 -4.16 -0.55
C PHE A 74 -10.95 -2.64 -0.50
N LEU A 75 -11.67 -2.11 0.51
CA LEU A 75 -11.81 -0.67 0.69
C LEU A 75 -10.48 0.00 1.03
N CYS A 76 -9.69 -0.61 1.93
CA CYS A 76 -8.34 -0.14 2.26
C CYS A 76 -7.43 -0.13 1.02
N TRP A 77 -7.44 -1.22 0.24
CA TRP A 77 -6.67 -1.33 -1.01
C TRP A 77 -7.07 -0.25 -2.02
N SER A 78 -8.38 -0.05 -2.19
CA SER A 78 -8.93 0.98 -3.08
C SER A 78 -8.49 2.38 -2.65
N GLY A 79 -8.52 2.67 -1.34
CA GLY A 79 -8.06 3.95 -0.79
C GLY A 79 -6.57 4.21 -1.07
N LEU A 80 -5.71 3.21 -0.85
CA LEU A 80 -4.28 3.33 -1.18
C LEU A 80 -4.05 3.52 -2.68
N THR A 81 -4.82 2.81 -3.52
CA THR A 81 -4.73 2.91 -4.99
C THR A 81 -5.12 4.32 -5.46
N LEU A 82 -6.23 4.87 -4.96
CA LEU A 82 -6.66 6.23 -5.28
C LEU A 82 -5.64 7.28 -4.84
N ARG A 83 -5.04 7.11 -3.66
CA ARG A 83 -4.00 8.01 -3.18
C ARG A 83 -2.76 7.96 -4.08
N LEU A 84 -2.31 6.76 -4.47
CA LEU A 84 -1.18 6.58 -5.37
C LEU A 84 -1.47 7.19 -6.76
N ALA A 85 -2.65 6.96 -7.31
CA ALA A 85 -3.10 7.55 -8.57
C ALA A 85 -3.13 9.08 -8.49
N GLY A 86 -3.58 9.64 -7.36
CA GLY A 86 -3.57 11.08 -7.10
C GLY A 86 -2.15 11.67 -7.18
N ILE A 87 -1.18 11.05 -6.51
CA ILE A 87 0.23 11.49 -6.54
C ILE A 87 0.79 11.42 -7.96
N ILE A 88 0.53 10.34 -8.69
CA ILE A 88 0.99 10.18 -10.08
C ILE A 88 0.37 11.26 -10.97
N ASN A 89 -0.91 11.59 -10.78
CA ASN A 89 -1.58 12.62 -11.56
C ASN A 89 -1.00 14.01 -11.28
N HIS A 90 -0.76 14.36 -10.01
CA HIS A 90 -0.10 15.62 -9.64
C HIS A 90 1.29 15.75 -10.29
N ALA A 91 2.10 14.68 -10.25
CA ALA A 91 3.43 14.68 -10.86
C ALA A 91 3.41 14.79 -12.40
N ARG A 92 2.29 14.47 -13.05
CA ARG A 92 2.10 14.64 -14.50
C ARG A 92 1.68 16.06 -14.88
N VAL A 93 0.93 16.74 -14.01
CA VAL A 93 0.43 18.12 -14.25
C VAL A 93 1.51 19.17 -13.99
N GLU A 94 2.48 18.88 -13.13
CA GLU A 94 3.59 19.79 -12.79
C GLU A 94 4.75 19.76 -13.82
N LYS A 95 4.68 18.88 -14.83
CA LYS A 95 5.62 18.82 -15.96
C LYS A 95 5.08 19.55 -17.18
#